data_AF-A0A949FPS6-F1
#
_entry.id   AF-A0A949FPS6-F1
#
_cell.length_a   1.000
_cell.length_b   1.000
_cell.length_c   1.000
_cell.angle_alpha   90.00
_cell.angle_beta   90.00
_cell.angle_gamma   90.00
#
_symmetry.space_group_name_H-M   'P 1'
#
loop_
_entity.id
_entity.type
_entity.pdbx_description
1 polymer ?
#
loop_
_entity_poly.entity_id
_entity_poly.type
_entity_poly.pdbx_seq_one_letter_code
_entity_poly.pdbx_strand_id
1 'polypeptide(L)'
;MSNPSFDRRRFLTSSAAASALLTTGTISANTVPTVDKTIVPPGEKNVLLSCKLGMIAKKEGDRALSLVERLQLAAKAGFDGVDFDEAGTVTVEQAKEAVQQSGVFCHNAINHAHWQDRLTSQDPAVRAKGVANIEHCIRVSHAIGGSGVLIVVGRGDDGSTKECNDRARVE
;
A
#
# COMPACT_ATOMS: atom_id res chain seq x y z
N MET A 1 19.22 40.01 -11.31
CA MET A 1 19.92 39.13 -10.35
C MET A 1 19.09 37.86 -10.25
N SER A 2 19.51 36.82 -10.98
CA SER A 2 18.74 35.58 -11.15
C SER A 2 19.27 34.55 -10.18
N ASN A 3 18.43 34.05 -9.29
CA ASN A 3 18.81 33.08 -8.27
C ASN A 3 18.84 31.67 -8.89
N PRO A 4 19.96 30.93 -8.93
CA PRO A 4 19.96 29.57 -9.43
C PRO A 4 19.37 28.65 -8.37
N SER A 5 18.24 28.01 -8.68
CA SER A 5 17.67 26.96 -7.81
C SER A 5 18.57 25.72 -7.87
N PHE A 6 19.21 25.38 -6.76
CA PHE A 6 19.95 24.12 -6.64
C PHE A 6 18.97 22.95 -6.57
N ASP A 7 18.95 22.14 -7.63
CA ASP A 7 18.16 20.91 -7.71
C ASP A 7 18.82 19.82 -6.84
N ARG A 8 18.16 19.48 -5.73
CA ARG A 8 18.63 18.47 -4.76
C ARG A 8 18.82 17.09 -5.39
N ARG A 9 18.18 16.81 -6.54
CA ARG A 9 18.28 15.51 -7.23
C ARG A 9 19.58 15.34 -8.03
N ARG A 10 20.26 16.43 -8.40
CA ARG A 10 21.55 16.37 -9.12
C ARG A 10 22.77 16.18 -8.23
N PHE A 11 22.66 16.45 -6.93
CA PHE A 11 23.80 16.30 -6.00
C PHE A 11 24.14 14.84 -5.73
N LEU A 12 23.14 13.94 -5.75
CA LEU A 12 23.35 12.51 -5.45
C LEU A 12 23.86 11.70 -6.66
N THR A 13 23.89 12.27 -7.86
CA THR A 13 24.27 11.56 -9.10
C THR A 13 25.74 11.71 -9.50
N SER A 14 26.58 12.39 -8.70
CA SER A 14 27.97 12.70 -9.10
C SER A 14 29.08 11.98 -8.33
N SER A 15 28.79 10.93 -7.55
CA SER A 15 29.83 10.23 -6.76
C SER A 15 29.81 8.72 -6.94
N ALA A 16 30.16 8.21 -8.13
CA ALA A 16 30.55 6.82 -8.30
C ALA A 16 31.41 6.62 -9.55
N ALA A 17 32.65 7.12 -9.53
CA ALA A 17 33.67 6.71 -10.49
C ALA A 17 35.03 6.57 -9.80
N ALA A 18 35.68 5.44 -10.10
CA ALA A 18 37.06 5.03 -9.78
C ALA A 18 37.35 4.47 -8.37
N SER A 19 37.56 3.14 -8.31
CA SER A 19 38.90 2.56 -8.13
C SER A 19 38.86 1.03 -8.30
N ALA A 20 39.65 0.53 -9.26
CA ALA A 20 39.92 -0.88 -9.46
C ALA A 20 41.17 -1.28 -8.66
N LEU A 21 41.06 -2.30 -7.80
CA LEU A 21 42.19 -3.10 -7.32
C LEU A 21 41.81 -4.58 -7.31
N LEU A 22 42.70 -5.40 -7.87
CA LEU A 22 42.65 -6.85 -7.95
C LEU A 22 43.00 -7.46 -6.58
N THR A 23 42.08 -8.22 -5.98
CA THR A 23 42.40 -9.21 -4.95
C THR A 23 41.55 -10.46 -5.14
N THR A 24 42.23 -11.59 -5.38
CA THR A 24 41.68 -12.94 -5.33
C THR A 24 41.16 -13.25 -3.93
N GLY A 25 39.85 -13.34 -3.76
CA GLY A 25 39.18 -13.64 -2.50
C GLY A 25 37.85 -14.34 -2.77
N THR A 26 37.58 -15.37 -1.99
CA THR A 26 36.42 -16.28 -2.02
C THR A 26 35.09 -15.63 -2.40
N ILE A 27 34.31 -16.30 -3.26
CA ILE A 27 32.93 -15.96 -3.62
C ILE A 27 32.08 -15.97 -2.34
N SER A 28 32.00 -14.82 -1.68
CA SER A 28 30.95 -14.55 -0.71
C SER A 28 29.69 -14.26 -1.53
N ALA A 29 28.59 -14.94 -1.23
CA ALA A 29 27.32 -14.70 -1.89
C ALA A 29 26.96 -13.22 -1.72
N ASN A 30 27.03 -12.46 -2.82
CA ASN A 30 26.51 -11.10 -2.86
C ASN A 30 24.99 -11.19 -2.60
N THR A 31 24.59 -10.98 -1.35
CA THR A 31 23.28 -10.43 -1.04
C THR A 31 23.27 -9.04 -1.66
N VAL A 32 22.79 -8.96 -2.90
CA VAL A 32 22.47 -7.68 -3.54
C VAL A 32 21.57 -6.95 -2.54
N PRO A 33 21.96 -5.77 -2.04
CA PRO A 33 21.06 -5.00 -1.20
C PRO A 33 19.82 -4.75 -2.04
N THR A 34 18.71 -5.37 -1.64
CA THR A 34 17.41 -5.11 -2.24
C THR A 34 17.10 -3.67 -1.90
N VAL A 35 17.38 -2.77 -2.84
CA VAL A 35 16.87 -1.40 -2.74
C VAL A 35 15.37 -1.56 -2.63
N ASP A 36 14.85 -1.22 -1.46
CA ASP A 36 13.44 -1.36 -1.12
C ASP A 36 12.64 -0.45 -2.04
N LYS A 37 12.27 -1.00 -3.20
CA LYS A 37 11.66 -0.23 -4.27
C LYS A 37 10.19 -0.06 -3.93
N THR A 38 9.85 1.12 -3.43
CA THR A 38 8.45 1.55 -3.37
C THR A 38 7.90 1.64 -4.79
N ILE A 39 6.76 0.99 -5.03
CA ILE A 39 6.06 1.11 -6.31
C ILE A 39 5.31 2.44 -6.33
N VAL A 40 5.55 3.24 -7.36
CA VAL A 40 4.98 4.57 -7.52
C VAL A 40 4.04 4.59 -8.72
N PRO A 41 3.05 5.50 -8.74
CA PRO A 41 2.15 5.64 -9.88
C PRO A 41 2.90 6.00 -11.17
N PRO A 42 2.37 5.65 -12.35
CA PRO A 42 2.89 6.10 -13.64
C PRO A 42 2.90 7.64 -13.73
N GLY A 43 4.07 8.24 -13.98
CA GLY A 43 4.27 9.70 -13.91
C GLY A 43 3.78 10.50 -15.12
N GLU A 44 3.29 9.85 -16.17
CA GLU A 44 2.92 10.48 -17.45
C GLU A 44 1.45 10.91 -17.50
N LYS A 45 0.63 10.49 -16.52
CA LYS A 45 -0.83 10.68 -16.52
C LYS A 45 -1.29 11.54 -15.36
N ASN A 46 -2.22 12.45 -15.63
CA ASN A 46 -2.90 13.26 -14.61
C ASN A 46 -4.09 12.53 -13.97
N VAL A 47 -4.66 11.54 -14.66
CA VAL A 47 -5.76 10.70 -14.19
C VAL A 47 -5.33 9.24 -14.35
N LEU A 48 -5.39 8.49 -13.24
CA LEU A 48 -5.05 7.09 -13.20
C LEU A 48 -6.33 6.27 -13.08
N LEU A 49 -6.43 5.19 -13.86
CA LEU A 49 -7.56 4.27 -13.78
C LEU A 49 -7.20 3.10 -12.87
N SER A 50 -8.04 2.83 -11.88
CA SER A 50 -7.91 1.66 -11.00
C SER A 50 -9.19 0.84 -10.92
N CYS A 51 -9.03 -0.45 -10.62
CA CYS A 51 -10.12 -1.33 -10.22
C CYS A 51 -9.91 -1.78 -8.76
N LYS A 52 -10.98 -2.21 -8.10
CA LYS A 52 -10.87 -2.84 -6.77
C LYS A 52 -10.26 -4.22 -6.90
N LEU A 53 -9.37 -4.58 -5.98
CA LEU A 53 -8.79 -5.92 -5.92
C LEU A 53 -9.88 -7.01 -5.88
N GLY A 54 -10.97 -6.77 -5.17
CA GLY A 54 -12.14 -7.66 -5.12
C GLY A 54 -12.86 -7.87 -6.46
N MET A 55 -12.67 -6.98 -7.45
CA MET A 55 -13.20 -7.16 -8.82
C MET A 55 -12.32 -8.09 -9.68
N ILE A 56 -11.08 -8.34 -9.25
CA ILE A 56 -10.14 -9.18 -9.97
C ILE A 56 -10.38 -10.64 -9.56
N ALA A 57 -10.50 -11.52 -10.55
CA ALA A 57 -10.76 -12.94 -10.36
C ALA A 57 -9.80 -13.56 -9.33
N LYS A 58 -10.34 -14.37 -8.40
CA LYS A 58 -9.55 -15.11 -7.41
C LYS A 58 -9.06 -16.46 -7.95
N LYS A 59 -9.60 -16.90 -9.08
CA LYS A 59 -9.30 -18.19 -9.70
C LYS A 59 -9.28 -18.09 -11.23
N GLU A 60 -8.50 -18.96 -11.84
CA GLU A 60 -8.54 -19.26 -13.28
C GLU A 60 -8.90 -20.74 -13.42
N GLY A 61 -10.15 -21.02 -13.84
CA GLY A 61 -10.73 -22.35 -13.67
C GLY A 61 -10.76 -22.76 -12.19
N ASP A 62 -10.19 -23.93 -11.87
CA ASP A 62 -10.12 -24.44 -10.50
C ASP A 62 -8.90 -23.96 -9.71
N ARG A 63 -7.93 -23.30 -10.38
CA ARG A 63 -6.67 -22.85 -9.77
C ARG A 63 -6.84 -21.50 -9.10
N ALA A 64 -6.48 -21.40 -7.81
CA ALA A 64 -6.40 -20.12 -7.11
C ALA A 64 -5.25 -19.25 -7.67
N LEU A 65 -5.54 -17.98 -7.89
CA LEU A 65 -4.57 -16.99 -8.32
C LEU A 65 -3.90 -16.36 -7.10
N SER A 66 -2.58 -16.24 -7.15
CA SER A 66 -1.79 -15.46 -6.20
C SER A 66 -2.13 -13.97 -6.29
N LEU A 67 -1.79 -13.21 -5.26
CA LEU A 67 -1.96 -11.76 -5.27
C LEU A 67 -1.18 -11.10 -6.43
N VAL A 68 0.04 -11.60 -6.72
CA VAL A 68 0.87 -11.12 -7.83
C VAL A 68 0.16 -11.32 -9.18
N GLU A 69 -0.37 -12.51 -9.45
CA GLU A 69 -1.10 -12.80 -10.68
C GLU A 69 -2.35 -11.93 -10.80
N ARG A 70 -3.08 -11.72 -9.70
CA ARG A 70 -4.24 -10.83 -9.69
C ARG A 70 -3.85 -9.39 -10.04
N LEU A 71 -2.80 -8.85 -9.43
CA LEU A 71 -2.30 -7.51 -9.76
C LEU A 71 -1.85 -7.41 -11.23
N GLN A 72 -1.17 -8.43 -11.75
CA GLN A 72 -0.76 -8.49 -13.15
C GLN A 72 -1.96 -8.55 -14.12
N LEU A 73 -3.07 -9.19 -13.73
CA LEU A 73 -4.30 -9.15 -14.52
C LEU A 73 -4.88 -7.74 -14.63
N ALA A 74 -4.80 -6.92 -13.58
CA ALA A 74 -5.23 -5.52 -13.65
C ALA A 74 -4.35 -4.72 -14.63
N ALA A 75 -3.02 -4.87 -14.56
CA ALA A 75 -2.12 -4.23 -15.53
C ALA A 75 -2.39 -4.70 -16.96
N LYS A 76 -2.60 -6.01 -17.18
CA LYS A 76 -2.94 -6.57 -18.49
C LYS A 76 -4.26 -6.03 -19.04
N ALA A 77 -5.21 -5.72 -18.17
CA ALA A 77 -6.49 -5.09 -18.52
C ALA A 77 -6.37 -3.57 -18.80
N GLY A 78 -5.19 -2.97 -18.60
CA GLY A 78 -4.93 -1.55 -18.87
C GLY A 78 -5.17 -0.61 -17.70
N PHE A 79 -5.33 -1.12 -16.48
CA PHE A 79 -5.39 -0.28 -15.28
C PHE A 79 -3.99 0.22 -14.91
N ASP A 80 -3.94 1.45 -14.40
CA ASP A 80 -2.73 2.11 -13.92
C ASP A 80 -2.37 1.69 -12.48
N GLY A 81 -3.34 1.15 -11.75
CA GLY A 81 -3.16 0.64 -10.40
C GLY A 81 -4.40 -0.06 -9.85
N VAL A 82 -4.38 -0.37 -8.56
CA VAL A 82 -5.44 -1.11 -7.87
C VAL A 82 -5.87 -0.40 -6.59
N ASP A 83 -7.18 -0.39 -6.33
CA ASP A 83 -7.76 -0.06 -5.02
C ASP A 83 -7.71 -1.33 -4.16
N PHE A 84 -6.81 -1.34 -3.15
CA PHE A 84 -6.46 -2.56 -2.41
C PHE A 84 -7.48 -2.86 -1.31
N ASP A 85 -8.66 -3.32 -1.70
CA ASP A 85 -9.81 -3.45 -0.81
C ASP A 85 -9.89 -4.77 -0.01
N GLU A 86 -8.83 -5.58 -0.02
CA GLU A 86 -8.72 -6.84 0.72
C GLU A 86 -7.58 -6.82 1.76
N ALA A 87 -7.21 -5.64 2.28
CA ALA A 87 -6.06 -5.46 3.17
C ALA A 87 -6.10 -6.35 4.44
N GLY A 88 -7.31 -6.66 4.94
CA GLY A 88 -7.49 -7.55 6.10
C GLY A 88 -7.15 -9.02 5.86
N THR A 89 -6.86 -9.41 4.61
CA THR A 89 -6.56 -10.81 4.23
C THR A 89 -5.07 -11.09 4.04
N VAL A 90 -4.22 -10.07 4.20
CA VAL A 90 -2.76 -10.16 3.94
C VAL A 90 -1.97 -9.50 5.05
N THR A 91 -0.73 -9.95 5.25
CA THR A 91 0.25 -9.19 6.04
C THR A 91 0.81 -8.02 5.24
N VAL A 92 1.47 -7.08 5.94
CA VAL A 92 2.14 -5.93 5.31
C VAL A 92 3.22 -6.40 4.32
N GLU A 93 3.97 -7.44 4.70
CA GLU A 93 5.05 -8.02 3.91
C GLU A 93 4.50 -8.71 2.65
N GLN A 94 3.42 -9.49 2.77
CA GLN A 94 2.78 -10.13 1.63
C GLN A 94 2.27 -9.11 0.61
N ALA A 95 1.66 -8.01 1.09
CA ALA A 95 1.18 -6.94 0.22
C ALA A 95 2.34 -6.24 -0.49
N LYS A 96 3.41 -5.94 0.25
CA LYS A 96 4.64 -5.31 -0.27
C LYS A 96 5.32 -6.16 -1.34
N GLU A 97 5.55 -7.43 -1.04
CA GLU A 97 6.16 -8.38 -1.98
C GLU A 97 5.33 -8.50 -3.25
N ALA A 98 3.99 -8.52 -3.12
CA ALA A 98 3.12 -8.66 -4.28
C ALA A 98 3.19 -7.45 -5.23
N VAL A 99 3.22 -6.21 -4.71
CA VAL A 99 3.40 -5.04 -5.57
C VAL A 99 4.81 -4.97 -6.15
N GLN A 100 5.84 -5.36 -5.39
CA GLN A 100 7.23 -5.37 -5.87
C GLN A 100 7.42 -6.36 -7.02
N GLN A 101 6.82 -7.55 -6.93
CA GLN A 101 6.91 -8.57 -7.97
C GLN A 101 6.02 -8.28 -9.18
N SER A 102 4.82 -7.74 -8.96
CA SER A 102 3.90 -7.41 -10.07
C SER A 102 4.27 -6.10 -10.78
N GLY A 103 4.95 -5.18 -10.10
CA GLY A 103 5.21 -3.82 -10.57
C GLY A 103 3.95 -2.94 -10.59
N VAL A 104 2.84 -3.40 -10.02
CA VAL A 104 1.55 -2.71 -10.05
C VAL A 104 1.41 -1.82 -8.82
N PHE A 105 1.13 -0.54 -9.06
CA PHE A 105 0.87 0.43 -8.00
C PHE A 105 -0.51 0.20 -7.35
N CYS A 106 -0.58 0.30 -6.02
CA CYS A 106 -1.85 0.27 -5.28
C CYS A 106 -1.99 1.55 -4.47
N HIS A 107 -3.08 2.30 -4.67
CA HIS A 107 -3.15 3.70 -4.22
C HIS A 107 -3.68 3.89 -2.79
N ASN A 108 -4.37 2.90 -2.24
CA ASN A 108 -4.96 2.91 -0.91
C ASN A 108 -5.07 1.48 -0.36
N ALA A 109 -5.48 1.34 0.90
CA ALA A 109 -5.85 0.07 1.51
C ALA A 109 -7.23 0.16 2.17
N ILE A 110 -8.03 -0.91 2.05
CA ILE A 110 -9.34 -1.03 2.71
C ILE A 110 -9.44 -2.40 3.37
N ASN A 111 -9.95 -2.40 4.60
CA ASN A 111 -10.43 -3.60 5.27
C ASN A 111 -11.94 -3.49 5.46
N HIS A 112 -12.71 -4.35 4.79
CA HIS A 112 -14.17 -4.37 4.86
C HIS A 112 -14.72 -4.63 6.28
N ALA A 113 -13.90 -5.13 7.20
CA ALA A 113 -14.26 -5.26 8.62
C ALA A 113 -14.65 -3.92 9.27
N HIS A 114 -14.25 -2.77 8.71
CA HIS A 114 -14.60 -1.44 9.23
C HIS A 114 -16.10 -1.15 9.36
N TRP A 115 -16.96 -1.95 8.71
CA TRP A 115 -18.41 -1.84 8.84
C TRP A 115 -18.92 -2.47 10.13
N GLN A 116 -18.21 -3.49 10.63
CA GLN A 116 -18.53 -4.19 11.88
C GLN A 116 -17.72 -3.59 13.04
N ASP A 117 -16.42 -3.39 12.84
CA ASP A 117 -15.46 -2.89 13.82
C ASP A 117 -15.34 -1.37 13.75
N ARG A 118 -16.41 -0.67 14.13
CA ARG A 118 -16.54 0.79 14.00
C ARG A 118 -15.91 1.54 15.19
N LEU A 119 -15.28 2.67 14.89
CA LEU A 119 -14.69 3.56 15.90
C LEU A 119 -15.74 4.29 16.75
N THR A 120 -16.99 4.40 16.29
CA THR A 120 -18.06 4.96 17.11
C THR A 120 -18.91 3.91 17.81
N SER A 121 -18.53 2.63 17.84
CA SER A 121 -19.31 1.61 18.56
C SER A 121 -19.48 1.94 20.06
N GLN A 122 -20.62 1.57 20.67
CA GLN A 122 -20.80 1.68 22.13
C GLN A 122 -19.88 0.71 22.87
N ASP A 123 -19.59 -0.42 22.25
CA ASP A 123 -18.70 -1.44 22.79
C ASP A 123 -17.23 -1.03 22.59
N PRO A 124 -16.46 -0.80 23.67
CA PRO A 124 -15.03 -0.51 23.58
C PRO A 124 -14.20 -1.62 22.91
N ALA A 125 -14.61 -2.88 23.02
CA ALA A 125 -13.90 -3.98 22.37
C ALA A 125 -14.03 -3.93 20.84
N VAL A 126 -15.18 -3.47 20.33
CA VAL A 126 -15.40 -3.24 18.89
C VAL A 126 -14.55 -2.07 18.40
N ARG A 127 -14.45 -0.99 19.19
CA ARG A 127 -13.59 0.16 18.85
C ARG A 127 -12.12 -0.23 18.80
N ALA A 128 -11.64 -1.01 19.77
CA ALA A 128 -10.26 -1.52 19.79
C ALA A 128 -9.92 -2.34 18.53
N LYS A 129 -10.85 -3.16 18.03
CA LYS A 129 -10.69 -3.85 16.74
C LYS A 129 -10.63 -2.87 15.57
N GLY A 130 -11.48 -1.83 15.58
CA GLY A 130 -11.48 -0.77 14.59
C GLY A 130 -10.13 -0.05 14.50
N VAL A 131 -9.55 0.33 15.64
CA VAL A 131 -8.22 0.94 15.72
C VAL A 131 -7.16 0.01 15.13
N ALA A 132 -7.11 -1.25 15.57
CA ALA A 132 -6.16 -2.24 15.06
C ALA A 132 -6.29 -2.46 13.53
N ASN A 133 -7.53 -2.49 13.02
CA ASN A 133 -7.79 -2.61 11.59
C ASN A 133 -7.23 -1.41 10.80
N ILE A 134 -7.41 -0.19 11.28
CA ILE A 134 -6.92 1.02 10.62
C ILE A 134 -5.40 1.06 10.66
N GLU A 135 -4.78 0.75 11.80
CA GLU A 135 -3.33 0.70 11.89
C GLU A 135 -2.74 -0.28 10.88
N HIS A 136 -3.34 -1.46 10.74
CA HIS A 136 -2.96 -2.43 9.71
C HIS A 136 -3.11 -1.85 8.30
N CYS A 137 -4.26 -1.24 7.98
CA CYS A 137 -4.47 -0.63 6.67
C CYS A 137 -3.48 0.51 6.37
N ILE A 138 -3.10 1.33 7.37
CA ILE A 138 -2.10 2.39 7.19
C ILE A 138 -0.75 1.78 6.82
N ARG A 139 -0.32 0.74 7.53
CA ARG A 139 0.95 0.04 7.26
C ARG A 139 0.92 -0.64 5.89
N VAL A 140 -0.17 -1.31 5.54
CA VAL A 140 -0.37 -1.91 4.22
C VAL A 140 -0.34 -0.85 3.12
N SER A 141 -1.11 0.23 3.25
CA SER A 141 -1.14 1.34 2.28
C SER A 141 0.26 1.88 2.04
N HIS A 142 1.03 2.13 3.10
CA HIS A 142 2.40 2.61 2.96
C HIS A 142 3.29 1.61 2.22
N ALA A 143 3.22 0.33 2.60
CA ALA A 143 4.06 -0.71 2.03
C ALA A 143 3.78 -0.98 0.53
N ILE A 144 2.55 -0.74 0.08
CA ILE A 144 2.16 -0.88 -1.33
C ILE A 144 2.33 0.40 -2.16
N GLY A 145 2.90 1.45 -1.57
CA GLY A 145 3.16 2.75 -2.21
C GLY A 145 1.98 3.72 -2.19
N GLY A 146 0.85 3.32 -1.63
CA GLY A 146 -0.36 4.13 -1.50
C GLY A 146 -0.27 5.18 -0.38
N SER A 147 -1.28 6.05 -0.33
CA SER A 147 -1.30 7.19 0.59
C SER A 147 -2.64 7.38 1.30
N GLY A 148 -3.48 6.35 1.34
CA GLY A 148 -4.86 6.48 1.82
C GLY A 148 -5.43 5.20 2.40
N VAL A 149 -6.34 5.37 3.34
CA VAL A 149 -7.16 4.30 3.91
C VAL A 149 -8.61 4.73 3.82
N LEU A 150 -9.48 3.85 3.30
CA LEU A 150 -10.92 4.08 3.35
C LEU A 150 -11.48 3.48 4.64
N ILE A 151 -12.20 4.30 5.39
CA ILE A 151 -12.83 3.93 6.65
C ILE A 151 -14.29 4.36 6.70
N VAL A 152 -15.14 3.48 7.24
CA VAL A 152 -16.44 3.86 7.79
C VAL A 152 -16.28 4.00 9.29
N VAL A 153 -16.31 5.24 9.79
CA VAL A 153 -16.04 5.55 11.20
C VAL A 153 -17.17 5.05 12.11
N GLY A 154 -18.41 5.04 11.60
CA GLY A 154 -19.62 4.81 12.37
C GLY A 154 -20.88 4.55 11.56
N ARG A 155 -21.96 4.18 12.26
CA ARG A 155 -23.32 4.03 11.70
C ARG A 155 -24.37 4.68 12.60
N GLY A 156 -25.58 4.90 12.07
CA GLY A 156 -26.63 5.68 12.75
C GLY A 156 -27.14 5.08 14.07
N ASP A 157 -27.02 3.78 14.27
CA ASP A 157 -27.42 3.07 15.49
C ASP A 157 -26.26 2.89 16.50
N ASP A 158 -25.10 3.52 16.26
CA ASP A 158 -24.01 3.54 17.24
C ASP A 158 -24.29 4.47 18.43
N GLY A 159 -25.27 5.37 18.34
CA GLY A 159 -25.67 6.31 19.40
C GLY A 159 -26.16 7.64 18.84
N SER A 160 -26.42 8.61 19.71
CA SER A 160 -26.72 9.97 19.30
C SER A 160 -25.53 10.59 18.55
N THR A 161 -25.80 11.62 17.73
CA THR A 161 -24.74 12.37 17.03
C THR A 161 -23.66 12.88 17.98
N LYS A 162 -24.05 13.33 19.19
CA LYS A 162 -23.10 13.79 20.19
C LYS A 162 -22.20 12.66 20.68
N GLU A 163 -22.76 11.51 21.06
CA GLU A 163 -21.98 10.36 21.56
C GLU A 163 -21.05 9.79 20.48
N CYS A 164 -21.49 9.72 19.22
CA CYS A 164 -20.65 9.31 18.11
C CYS A 164 -19.49 10.30 17.88
N ASN A 165 -19.77 11.60 17.87
CA ASN A 165 -18.73 12.62 17.69
C ASN A 165 -17.74 12.68 18.86
N ASP A 166 -18.20 12.48 20.10
CA ASP A 166 -17.34 12.46 21.28
C ASP A 166 -16.36 11.27 21.21
N ARG A 167 -16.84 10.07 20.84
CA ARG A 167 -15.99 8.89 20.66
C ARG A 167 -15.00 9.06 19.50
N ALA A 168 -15.47 9.52 18.34
CA ALA A 168 -14.63 9.71 17.15
C ALA A 168 -13.49 10.73 17.33
N ARG A 169 -13.54 11.59 18.35
CA ARG A 169 -12.46 12.54 18.68
C ARG A 169 -11.35 11.93 19.54
N VAL A 170 -11.65 10.83 20.23
CA VAL A 170 -10.75 10.20 21.21
C VAL A 170 -10.00 9.02 20.61
N GLU A 171 -10.68 8.24 19.76
CA GLU A 171 -10.05 7.17 18.97
C GLU A 171 -9.17 7.75 17.85
#